data_AF-A0A7S0DZE1-F1
#
_entry.id   AF-A0A7S0DZE1-F1
#
_cell.length_a   1.000
_cell.length_b   1.000
_cell.length_c   1.000
_cell.angle_alpha   90.00
_cell.angle_beta   90.00
_cell.angle_gamma   90.00
#
_symmetry.space_group_name_H-M   'P 1'
#
loop_
_entity.id
_entity.type
_entity.pdbx_description
1 polymer ?
#
loop_
_entity_poly.entity_id
_entity_poly.type
_entity_poly.pdbx_seq_one_letter_code
_entity_poly.pdbx_strand_id
1 'polypeptide(L)'
;ANVMQYKPVPDFSFPDPQKLKNHKGNDSKEAGESFSFVLTDSDSTRLYGFCRRYSTPAGPEVACILTRHPWYNVFCKMLAAVEAIASGVKGVYGVAALMKKIQGVGMPLPGHTVRVLMEDI
;
A
#
# COMPACT_ATOMS: atom_id res chain seq x y z
N ALA A 1 3.39 -11.96 15.56
CA ALA A 1 3.08 -12.38 14.17
C ALA A 1 4.22 -13.25 13.67
N ASN A 2 3.94 -14.38 13.01
CA ASN A 2 4.98 -15.24 12.47
C ASN A 2 5.56 -14.58 11.21
N VAL A 3 6.78 -14.05 11.28
CA VAL A 3 7.39 -13.22 10.22
C VAL A 3 7.48 -13.97 8.88
N MET A 4 7.54 -15.30 8.90
CA MET A 4 7.61 -16.15 7.70
C MET A 4 6.37 -16.06 6.81
N GLN A 5 5.20 -15.73 7.37
CA GLN A 5 3.94 -15.69 6.61
C GLN A 5 3.92 -14.58 5.54
N TYR A 6 4.78 -13.56 5.69
CA TYR A 6 4.84 -12.41 4.80
C TYR A 6 5.98 -12.48 3.78
N LYS A 7 6.78 -13.55 3.80
CA LYS A 7 7.89 -13.76 2.86
C LYS A 7 7.46 -13.64 1.38
N PRO A 8 6.27 -14.08 0.94
CA PRO A 8 5.84 -13.96 -0.45
C PRO A 8 5.43 -12.53 -0.85
N VAL A 9 5.18 -11.62 0.09
CA VAL A 9 4.56 -10.31 -0.17
C VAL A 9 5.31 -9.48 -1.22
N PRO A 10 6.66 -9.42 -1.23
CA PRO A 10 7.39 -8.71 -2.29
C PRO A 10 7.10 -9.26 -3.69
N ASP A 11 7.05 -10.59 -3.86
CA ASP A 11 6.78 -11.23 -5.15
C ASP A 11 5.35 -10.93 -5.62
N PHE A 12 4.37 -10.97 -4.71
CA PHE A 12 2.99 -10.58 -4.99
C PHE A 12 2.80 -9.07 -5.21
N SER A 13 3.73 -8.23 -4.76
CA SER A 13 3.71 -6.78 -5.00
C SER A 13 4.29 -6.42 -6.39
N PHE A 14 5.12 -7.32 -6.94
CA PHE A 14 5.64 -7.25 -8.31
C PHE A 14 5.40 -8.57 -9.08
N PRO A 15 4.13 -8.97 -9.33
CA PRO A 15 3.79 -10.24 -9.98
C PRO A 15 4.34 -10.40 -11.40
N ASP A 16 4.74 -9.31 -12.04
CA ASP A 16 5.40 -9.32 -13.35
C ASP A 16 6.65 -8.42 -13.32
N PRO A 17 7.78 -8.93 -12.81
CA PRO A 17 9.01 -8.13 -12.69
C PRO A 17 9.68 -7.90 -14.05
N GLN A 18 9.25 -8.60 -15.12
CA GLN A 18 9.80 -8.40 -16.46
C GLN A 18 9.20 -7.16 -17.13
N LYS A 19 7.90 -6.91 -16.96
CA LYS A 19 7.26 -5.64 -17.37
C LYS A 19 7.93 -4.42 -16.74
N LEU A 20 8.46 -4.56 -15.53
CA LEU A 20 9.16 -3.52 -14.80
C LEU A 20 10.51 -3.15 -15.41
N LYS A 21 11.27 -4.16 -15.89
CA LYS A 21 12.61 -3.98 -16.47
C LYS A 21 12.57 -3.46 -17.91
N ASN A 22 11.50 -3.80 -18.64
CA ASN A 22 11.32 -3.40 -20.03
C ASN A 22 10.78 -1.97 -20.17
N HIS A 23 10.25 -1.39 -19.10
CA HIS A 23 9.92 0.03 -18.98
C HIS A 23 11.18 0.88 -18.75
N LYS A 24 12.03 1.00 -19.78
CA LYS A 24 13.15 1.97 -19.83
C LYS A 24 12.72 3.38 -20.27
N GLY A 25 11.43 3.60 -20.47
CA GLY A 25 10.85 4.89 -20.85
C GLY A 25 9.92 5.40 -19.76
N ASN A 26 9.67 6.71 -19.80
CA ASN A 26 8.77 7.50 -18.94
C ASN A 26 7.28 7.08 -19.03
N ASP A 27 7.01 5.81 -19.29
CA ASP A 27 5.69 5.24 -19.49
C ASP A 27 5.02 5.03 -18.12
N SER A 28 4.50 6.17 -17.67
CA SER A 28 3.56 6.45 -16.59
C SER A 28 2.29 5.58 -16.52
N LYS A 29 2.16 4.51 -17.32
CA LYS A 29 0.91 3.74 -17.42
C LYS A 29 0.62 2.85 -16.20
N GLU A 30 1.65 2.38 -15.50
CA GLU A 30 1.49 1.59 -14.26
C GLU A 30 1.74 2.42 -12.98
N ALA A 31 2.28 3.64 -13.12
CA ALA A 31 2.45 4.56 -12.01
C ALA A 31 1.06 5.06 -11.58
N GLY A 32 0.77 4.90 -10.30
CA GLY A 32 -0.56 5.16 -9.80
C GLY A 32 -1.60 4.11 -10.21
N GLU A 33 -1.19 2.85 -10.39
CA GLU A 33 -2.10 1.70 -10.44
C GLU A 33 -2.34 1.16 -9.02
N SER A 34 -3.61 0.86 -8.71
CA SER A 34 -3.99 0.13 -7.51
C SER A 34 -4.41 -1.29 -7.88
N PHE A 35 -3.90 -2.28 -7.15
CA PHE A 35 -4.28 -3.68 -7.33
C PHE A 35 -4.34 -4.39 -5.98
N SER A 36 -4.79 -5.64 -6.00
CA SER A 36 -4.83 -6.47 -4.79
C SER A 36 -4.50 -7.92 -5.06
N PHE A 37 -3.89 -8.58 -4.07
CA PHE A 37 -3.70 -10.03 -4.03
C PHE A 37 -4.28 -10.61 -2.74
N VAL A 38 -4.40 -11.94 -2.69
CA VAL A 38 -4.86 -12.66 -1.50
C VAL A 38 -3.85 -13.76 -1.17
N LEU A 39 -3.38 -13.78 0.07
CA LEU A 39 -2.68 -14.92 0.66
C LEU A 39 -3.72 -15.74 1.42
N THR A 40 -3.83 -17.01 1.08
CA THR A 40 -4.73 -17.95 1.75
C THR A 40 -3.89 -18.85 2.66
N ASP A 41 -4.26 -18.92 3.93
CA ASP A 41 -3.63 -19.81 4.90
C ASP A 41 -4.26 -21.21 4.82
N SER A 42 -3.60 -22.19 5.42
CA SER A 42 -4.00 -23.60 5.53
C SER A 42 -5.39 -23.80 6.14
N ASP A 43 -5.81 -22.92 7.04
CA ASP A 43 -7.15 -22.88 7.65
C ASP A 43 -8.19 -22.19 6.74
N SER A 44 -7.84 -21.90 5.48
CA SER A 44 -8.64 -21.17 4.50
C SER A 44 -8.95 -19.72 4.86
N THR A 45 -8.30 -19.16 5.88
CA THR A 45 -8.38 -17.72 6.15
C THR A 45 -7.67 -16.93 5.08
N ARG A 46 -8.11 -15.69 4.88
CA ARG A 46 -7.64 -14.80 3.81
C ARG A 46 -6.96 -13.58 4.41
N LEU A 47 -5.78 -13.30 3.88
CA LEU A 47 -5.08 -12.04 4.10
C LEU A 47 -5.02 -11.29 2.78
N TYR A 48 -5.62 -10.12 2.73
CA TYR A 48 -5.65 -9.27 1.56
C TYR A 48 -4.42 -8.36 1.56
N GLY A 49 -3.71 -8.33 0.44
CA GLY A 49 -2.69 -7.33 0.15
C GLY A 49 -3.23 -6.31 -0.82
N PHE A 50 -3.41 -5.07 -0.38
CA PHE A 50 -3.76 -3.94 -1.24
C PHE A 50 -2.48 -3.19 -1.59
N CYS A 51 -2.26 -2.92 -2.87
CA CYS A 51 -1.02 -2.37 -3.38
C CYS A 51 -1.25 -1.11 -4.19
N ARG A 52 -0.28 -0.20 -4.15
CA ARG A 52 -0.22 1.01 -4.96
C ARG A 52 1.18 1.17 -5.51
N ARG A 53 1.32 1.07 -6.83
CA ARG A 53 2.60 1.30 -7.51
C ARG A 53 2.81 2.77 -7.78
N TYR A 54 4.03 3.24 -7.63
CA TYR A 54 4.44 4.59 -7.96
C TYR A 54 5.89 4.61 -8.44
N SER A 55 6.28 5.67 -9.13
CA SER A 55 7.62 5.81 -9.71
C SER A 55 8.46 6.77 -8.89
N THR A 56 9.69 6.38 -8.54
CA THR A 56 10.69 7.25 -7.92
C THR A 56 11.93 7.35 -8.81
N PRO A 57 12.83 8.33 -8.58
CA PRO A 57 14.09 8.40 -9.32
C PRO A 57 14.98 7.16 -9.16
N ALA A 58 14.80 6.38 -8.08
CA ALA A 58 15.52 5.13 -7.84
C ALA A 58 14.89 3.92 -8.55
N GLY A 59 13.68 4.08 -9.09
CA GLY A 59 12.94 3.05 -9.77
C GLY A 59 11.49 2.95 -9.27
N PRO A 60 10.77 1.93 -9.74
CA PRO A 60 9.39 1.68 -9.32
C PRO A 60 9.33 1.15 -7.89
N GLU A 61 8.42 1.73 -7.12
CA GLU A 61 8.12 1.35 -5.74
C GLU A 61 6.67 0.92 -5.60
N VAL A 62 6.37 0.24 -4.49
CA VAL A 62 5.03 -0.21 -4.17
C VAL A 62 4.76 -0.07 -2.68
N ALA A 63 3.69 0.64 -2.33
CA ALA A 63 3.15 0.63 -0.97
C ALA A 63 2.13 -0.51 -0.87
N CYS A 64 2.22 -1.33 0.19
CA CYS A 64 1.32 -2.46 0.41
C CYS A 64 0.71 -2.41 1.82
N ILE A 65 -0.61 -2.57 1.92
CA ILE A 65 -1.32 -2.81 3.19
C ILE A 65 -1.79 -4.25 3.23
N LEU A 66 -1.37 -4.97 4.27
CA LEU A 66 -1.81 -6.33 4.58
C LEU A 66 -2.90 -6.29 5.66
N THR A 67 -4.06 -6.89 5.40
CA THR A 67 -5.20 -6.81 6.31
C THR A 67 -6.21 -7.95 6.08
N ARG A 68 -6.99 -8.27 7.11
CA ARG A 68 -8.14 -9.20 7.00
C ARG A 68 -9.44 -8.51 6.59
N HIS A 69 -9.45 -7.17 6.52
CA HIS A 69 -10.63 -6.41 6.11
C HIS A 69 -10.67 -6.25 4.57
N PRO A 70 -11.73 -6.69 3.89
CA PRO A 70 -11.83 -6.62 2.43
C PRO A 70 -12.29 -5.23 1.92
N TRP A 71 -11.81 -4.14 2.52
CA TRP A 71 -12.27 -2.78 2.22
C TRP A 71 -11.43 -2.09 1.13
N TYR A 72 -11.45 -2.64 -0.08
CA TYR A 72 -10.62 -2.19 -1.21
C TYR A 72 -10.55 -0.66 -1.36
N ASN A 73 -11.71 -0.01 -1.47
CA ASN A 73 -11.79 1.44 -1.67
C ASN A 73 -11.17 2.27 -0.54
N VAL A 74 -11.24 1.79 0.71
CA VAL A 74 -10.64 2.46 1.86
C VAL A 74 -9.12 2.37 1.78
N PHE A 75 -8.60 1.16 1.59
CA PHE A 75 -7.16 0.93 1.55
C PHE A 75 -6.49 1.54 0.33
N CYS A 76 -7.13 1.51 -0.85
CA CYS A 76 -6.62 2.20 -2.03
C CYS A 76 -6.55 3.72 -1.84
N LYS A 77 -7.55 4.33 -1.18
CA LYS A 77 -7.50 5.76 -0.83
C LYS A 77 -6.39 6.09 0.16
N MET A 78 -6.20 5.24 1.18
CA MET A 78 -5.08 5.37 2.12
C MET A 78 -3.73 5.27 1.40
N LEU A 79 -3.57 4.28 0.52
CA LEU A 79 -2.35 4.09 -0.25
C LEU A 79 -2.07 5.22 -1.25
N ALA A 80 -3.11 5.83 -1.83
CA ALA A 80 -2.96 7.02 -2.66
C ALA A 80 -2.42 8.22 -1.85
N ALA A 81 -2.87 8.37 -0.59
CA ALA A 81 -2.29 9.38 0.31
C ALA A 81 -0.83 9.05 0.67
N VAL A 82 -0.50 7.76 0.86
CA VAL A 82 0.88 7.31 1.09
C VAL A 82 1.78 7.66 -0.10
N GLU A 83 1.35 7.34 -1.34
CA GLU A 83 2.08 7.70 -2.56
C GLU A 83 2.34 9.21 -2.64
N ALA A 84 1.31 10.03 -2.39
CA ALA A 84 1.41 11.48 -2.44
C ALA A 84 2.42 12.04 -1.42
N ILE A 85 2.47 11.48 -0.22
CA ILE A 85 3.44 11.88 0.82
C ILE A 85 4.84 11.36 0.50
N ALA A 86 4.95 10.10 0.07
CA ALA A 86 6.21 9.45 -0.26
C ALA A 86 6.93 10.16 -1.42
N SER A 87 6.17 10.62 -2.41
CA SER A 87 6.68 11.36 -3.56
C SER A 87 6.95 12.85 -3.26
N GLY A 88 6.49 13.34 -2.10
CA GLY A 88 6.65 14.73 -1.66
C GLY A 88 7.87 14.94 -0.77
N VAL A 89 8.04 16.18 -0.30
CA VAL A 89 9.18 16.62 0.53
C VAL A 89 9.30 15.82 1.84
N LYS A 90 8.18 15.36 2.39
CA LYS A 90 8.12 14.64 3.67
C LYS A 90 8.62 13.19 3.55
N GLY A 91 8.54 12.61 2.35
CA GLY A 91 9.01 11.28 2.03
C GLY A 91 8.58 10.20 3.04
N VAL A 92 9.51 9.29 3.35
CA VAL A 92 9.29 8.15 4.25
C VAL A 92 8.92 8.58 5.68
N TYR A 93 9.45 9.70 6.19
CA TYR A 93 9.10 10.21 7.51
C TYR A 93 7.64 10.63 7.59
N GLY A 94 7.14 11.30 6.55
CA GLY A 94 5.74 11.66 6.47
C GLY A 94 4.82 10.44 6.38
N VAL A 95 5.22 9.42 5.63
CA VAL A 95 4.49 8.14 5.56
C VAL A 95 4.44 7.47 6.93
N ALA A 96 5.56 7.41 7.65
CA ALA A 96 5.61 6.82 8.99
C ALA A 96 4.70 7.57 9.98
N ALA A 97 4.66 8.90 9.92
CA ALA A 97 3.78 9.72 10.74
C ALA A 97 2.29 9.48 10.40
N LEU A 98 1.94 9.41 9.11
CA LEU A 98 0.58 9.09 8.66
C LEU A 98 0.14 7.71 9.18
N MET A 99 0.99 6.69 9.03
CA MET A 99 0.69 5.34 9.50
C MET A 99 0.49 5.29 11.01
N LYS A 100 1.33 6.01 11.78
CA LYS A 100 1.17 6.12 13.23
C LYS A 100 -0.15 6.79 13.62
N LYS A 101 -0.57 7.85 12.92
CA LYS A 101 -1.89 8.48 13.14
C LYS A 101 -3.02 7.51 12.82
N ILE A 102 -3.00 6.84 11.66
CA ILE A 102 -4.04 5.86 11.26
C ILE A 102 -4.17 4.74 12.29
N GLN A 103 -3.05 4.19 12.77
CA GLN A 103 -3.05 3.16 13.81
C GLN A 103 -3.69 3.67 15.12
N GLY A 104 -3.46 4.92 15.48
CA GLY A 104 -4.02 5.53 16.68
C GLY A 104 -5.54 5.75 16.62
N VAL A 105 -6.10 6.10 15.46
CA VAL A 105 -7.56 6.33 15.33
C VAL A 105 -8.35 5.03 15.23
N GLY A 106 -7.69 3.92 14.89
CA GLY A 106 -8.31 2.61 14.73
C GLY A 106 -9.17 2.49 13.46
N MET A 107 -9.84 1.35 13.32
CA MET A 107 -10.75 1.11 12.21
C MET A 107 -12.14 1.70 12.50
N PRO A 108 -12.76 2.40 11.53
CA PRO A 108 -14.12 2.90 11.69
C PRO A 108 -15.12 1.75 11.87
N LEU A 109 -16.16 2.00 12.65
CA LEU A 109 -17.38 1.19 12.60
C LEU A 109 -18.09 1.40 11.25
N PRO A 110 -18.86 0.42 10.76
CA PRO A 110 -19.71 0.61 9.58
C PRO A 110 -20.58 1.88 9.71
N GLY A 111 -20.63 2.68 8.65
CA GLY A 111 -21.37 3.95 8.61
C GLY A 111 -20.71 5.13 9.35
N HIS A 112 -19.61 4.93 10.07
CA HIS A 112 -18.91 6.00 10.79
C HIS A 112 -17.75 6.55 9.97
N THR A 113 -17.52 7.86 10.08
CA THR A 113 -16.39 8.54 9.40
C THR A 113 -15.23 8.72 10.37
N VAL A 114 -14.05 8.25 9.97
CA VAL A 114 -12.78 8.58 10.63
C VAL A 114 -12.07 9.67 9.81
N ARG A 115 -11.66 10.75 10.48
CA ARG A 115 -10.88 11.83 9.87
C ARG A 115 -9.45 11.77 10.41
N VAL A 116 -8.50 11.64 9.50
CA VAL A 116 -7.07 11.71 9.81
C VAL A 116 -6.56 13.05 9.29
N LEU A 117 -6.29 13.98 10.20
CA LEU A 117 -5.79 15.32 9.84
C LEU A 117 -4.26 15.27 9.69
N MET A 118 -3.76 15.84 8.58
CA MET A 118 -2.33 15.93 8.27
C MET A 118 -1.67 17.21 8.79
N GLU A 119 -2.35 17.96 9.63
CA GLU A 119 -1.75 19.06 10.41
C GLU A 119 -0.58 18.44 11.21
N ASP A 120 0.63 18.97 11.04
CA ASP A 120 1.88 18.53 11.69
C ASP A 120 2.63 17.32 11.09
N ILE A 121 2.31 16.86 9.88
CA ILE A 121 3.24 16.00 9.10
C ILE A 121 4.09 16.89 8.21
#